data_AF-A0A2H5F0V4-F1
#
_entry.id   AF-A0A2H5F0V4-F1
#
_cell.length_a   1.000
_cell.length_b   1.000
_cell.length_c   1.000
_cell.angle_alpha   90.00
_cell.angle_beta   90.00
_cell.angle_gamma   90.00
#
_symmetry.space_group_name_H-M   'P 1'
#
loop_
_entity.id
_entity.type
_entity.pdbx_description
1 polymer ?
#
loop_
_entity_poly.entity_id
_entity_poly.type
_entity_poly.pdbx_seq_one_letter_code
_entity_poly.pdbx_strand_id
1 'polypeptide(L)'
;MLASLALKAGGIALRRRRVNRRRQRGRPVTAASALPPNHRPSLWQPVPEPAKMRPMTIWTIHFLNTRHALTPIMPEIRAAAREAIALTEAHADLPRFDLVIRGQAGGGIPDWGVGGHAPAPGLIEVTLNPARFDPALLMRTLVHELHHLVRWDGPGYGKSLGEALVSEGLAGHFVLQVLGGRPDPWDATTPSAGLAKRALTEWSRLQYDHAEWFFGKGKIRKWTGYGLGHRLLAEHLAQNPDQDAVSLAMTRADSFREAMRRLAKADGAEIEEIVEAPIVAASEETADAAAQAESGEPAAEDNAGRDLPAPA
;
A
#
# COMPACT_ATOMS: atom_id res chain seq x y z
N MET A 1 50.05 -18.53 -0.17
CA MET A 1 51.31 -17.75 -0.07
C MET A 1 51.33 -16.70 -1.17
N LEU A 2 50.81 -15.50 -0.91
CA LEU A 2 51.00 -14.33 -1.76
C LEU A 2 51.22 -13.13 -0.83
N ALA A 3 52.28 -12.38 -1.12
CA ALA A 3 52.97 -11.49 -0.21
C ALA A 3 52.27 -10.14 -0.03
N SER A 4 52.39 -9.62 1.20
CA SER A 4 52.13 -8.24 1.61
C SER A 4 53.26 -7.30 1.20
N LEU A 5 52.95 -6.02 0.97
CA LEU A 5 53.57 -4.84 1.64
C LEU A 5 52.77 -3.57 1.24
N ALA A 6 52.06 -2.94 2.18
CA ALA A 6 52.45 -1.76 2.98
C ALA A 6 52.07 -0.42 2.30
N LEU A 7 50.99 0.23 2.76
CA LEU A 7 50.94 1.30 3.78
C LEU A 7 51.37 2.69 3.28
N LYS A 8 50.40 3.62 3.22
CA LYS A 8 50.62 5.03 3.56
C LYS A 8 49.39 5.60 4.26
N ALA A 9 49.60 5.97 5.51
CA ALA A 9 48.64 6.60 6.40
C ALA A 9 48.50 8.09 6.08
N GLY A 10 47.27 8.61 6.17
CA GLY A 10 46.95 10.03 6.14
C GLY A 10 45.86 10.31 7.19
N GLY A 11 46.27 10.77 8.37
CA GLY A 11 45.39 11.09 9.48
C GLY A 11 44.66 12.43 9.26
N ILE A 12 43.36 12.45 9.55
CA ILE A 12 42.57 13.67 9.68
C ILE A 12 42.15 13.80 11.14
N ALA A 13 42.66 14.86 11.78
CA ALA A 13 42.46 15.18 13.18
C ALA A 13 41.07 15.76 13.43
N LEU A 14 40.26 15.07 14.25
CA LEU A 14 38.97 15.55 14.73
C LEU A 14 39.18 16.42 15.98
N ARG A 15 39.13 17.76 15.83
CA ARG A 15 39.12 18.70 16.96
C ARG A 15 37.76 18.66 17.67
N ARG A 16 37.67 17.96 18.81
CA ARG A 16 36.55 18.09 19.76
C ARG A 16 36.73 19.33 20.63
N ARG A 17 35.84 20.32 20.49
CA ARG A 17 35.74 21.47 21.42
C ARG A 17 35.15 20.99 22.75
N ARG A 18 35.91 21.19 23.84
CA ARG A 18 35.46 21.03 25.23
C ARG A 18 34.51 22.18 25.60
N VAL A 19 33.31 21.86 26.04
CA VAL A 19 32.40 22.80 26.72
C VAL A 19 32.73 22.80 28.21
N ASN A 20 33.07 23.98 28.74
CA ASN A 20 33.52 24.20 30.09
C ASN A 20 32.33 24.65 30.96
N ARG A 21 31.71 23.74 31.73
CA ARG A 21 30.68 24.11 32.72
C ARG A 21 31.34 24.36 34.08
N ARG A 22 31.60 25.64 34.39
CA ARG A 22 31.98 26.09 35.74
C ARG A 22 30.75 26.08 36.65
N ARG A 23 30.85 25.35 37.76
CA ARG A 23 30.04 25.50 38.96
C ARG A 23 30.35 26.86 39.61
N GLN A 24 29.33 27.57 40.06
CA GLN A 24 29.47 28.52 41.16
C GLN A 24 28.39 28.24 42.21
N ARG A 25 28.84 28.10 43.46
CA ARG A 25 28.04 28.02 44.67
C ARG A 25 28.05 29.41 45.34
N GLY A 26 26.87 29.86 45.76
CA GLY A 26 26.62 30.49 47.06
C GLY A 26 26.90 31.99 47.22
N ARG A 27 25.85 32.75 47.56
CA ARG A 27 25.72 33.44 48.86
C ARG A 27 24.30 34.02 49.06
N PRO A 28 23.86 34.24 50.32
CA PRO A 28 22.47 34.47 50.69
C PRO A 28 22.12 35.96 50.73
N VAL A 29 20.85 36.29 50.50
CA VAL A 29 20.28 37.59 50.84
C VAL A 29 18.96 37.36 51.57
N THR A 30 18.92 37.84 52.81
CA THR A 30 17.75 38.00 53.66
C THR A 30 16.97 39.23 53.24
N ALA A 31 15.65 39.12 53.02
CA ALA A 31 14.70 40.21 53.30
C ALA A 31 13.23 39.73 53.21
N ALA A 32 12.50 40.09 54.27
CA ALA A 32 11.10 40.53 54.28
C ALA A 32 9.99 39.57 53.79
N SER A 33 9.38 38.90 54.79
CA SER A 33 7.96 38.94 55.12
C SER A 33 6.97 39.43 54.03
N ALA A 34 6.28 38.47 53.41
CA ALA A 34 4.88 38.60 53.04
C ALA A 34 4.25 37.20 53.10
N LEU A 35 3.26 37.01 53.97
CA LEU A 35 2.44 35.78 54.04
C LEU A 35 1.52 35.74 52.80
N PRO A 36 1.61 34.72 51.92
CA PRO A 36 0.56 34.45 50.94
C PRO A 36 -0.54 33.56 51.56
N PRO A 37 -1.77 33.63 51.03
CA PRO A 37 -2.93 32.98 51.62
C PRO A 37 -2.93 31.46 51.39
N ASN A 38 -3.67 30.77 52.26
CA ASN A 38 -4.00 29.34 52.24
C ASN A 38 -4.18 28.76 50.82
N HIS A 39 -3.16 28.06 50.32
CA HIS A 39 -3.33 27.09 49.24
C HIS A 39 -3.64 25.72 49.85
N ARG A 40 -4.92 25.32 49.78
CA ARG A 40 -5.28 23.91 49.90
C ARG A 40 -4.61 23.15 48.74
N PRO A 41 -3.88 22.05 48.97
CA PRO A 41 -3.43 21.22 47.87
C PRO A 41 -4.65 20.52 47.27
N SER A 42 -5.05 20.96 46.06
CA SER A 42 -5.98 20.25 45.19
C SER A 42 -5.28 18.99 44.67
N LEU A 43 -5.27 17.93 45.48
CA LEU A 43 -4.93 16.58 45.06
C LEU A 43 -6.14 15.97 44.34
N TRP A 44 -6.42 16.48 43.15
CA TRP A 44 -7.24 15.79 42.18
C TRP A 44 -6.56 15.94 40.83
N GLN A 45 -5.59 15.06 40.56
CA GLN A 45 -5.19 14.80 39.19
C GLN A 45 -6.29 13.94 38.58
N PRO A 46 -6.85 14.29 37.40
CA PRO A 46 -7.74 13.39 36.71
C PRO A 46 -7.00 12.07 36.48
N VAL A 47 -7.62 10.98 36.91
CA VAL A 47 -7.16 9.63 36.54
C VAL A 47 -7.08 9.61 35.00
N PRO A 48 -5.96 9.19 34.39
CA PRO A 48 -5.92 9.05 32.95
C PRO A 48 -7.08 8.15 32.54
N GLU A 49 -7.92 8.67 31.64
CA GLU A 49 -9.03 7.91 31.07
C GLU A 49 -8.46 6.56 30.61
N PRO A 50 -9.06 5.41 31.01
CA PRO A 50 -8.57 4.13 30.52
C PRO A 50 -8.55 4.21 29.01
N ALA A 51 -7.39 3.92 28.40
CA ALA A 51 -7.26 3.88 26.95
C ALA A 51 -8.45 3.09 26.42
N LYS A 52 -9.34 3.74 25.63
CA LYS A 52 -10.49 3.08 25.02
C LYS A 52 -9.94 1.84 24.34
N MET A 53 -10.26 0.65 24.86
CA MET A 53 -9.89 -0.60 24.21
C MET A 53 -10.50 -0.52 22.82
N ARG A 54 -9.64 -0.36 21.80
CA ARG A 54 -10.11 -0.42 20.42
C ARG A 54 -10.78 -1.79 20.25
N PRO A 55 -11.99 -1.84 19.68
CA PRO A 55 -12.64 -3.12 19.43
C PRO A 55 -11.68 -3.96 18.58
N MET A 56 -11.34 -5.16 19.06
CA MET A 56 -10.49 -6.07 18.33
C MET A 56 -11.12 -6.38 16.97
N THR A 57 -10.33 -6.33 15.90
CA THR A 57 -10.78 -6.72 14.57
C THR A 57 -11.24 -8.17 14.57
N ILE A 58 -12.45 -8.38 14.04
CA ILE A 58 -13.03 -9.72 13.89
C ILE A 58 -12.76 -10.19 12.47
N TRP A 59 -12.00 -11.26 12.34
CA TRP A 59 -11.67 -11.87 11.05
C TRP A 59 -11.59 -13.39 11.14
N THR A 60 -11.84 -14.06 10.03
CA THR A 60 -11.73 -15.52 9.91
C THR A 60 -10.76 -15.88 8.79
N ILE A 61 -9.90 -16.87 9.04
CA ILE A 61 -8.97 -17.38 8.02
C ILE A 61 -9.42 -18.75 7.51
N HIS A 62 -9.56 -18.85 6.19
CA HIS A 62 -9.99 -20.05 5.47
C HIS A 62 -8.84 -20.58 4.64
N PHE A 63 -8.50 -21.86 4.81
CA PHE A 63 -7.44 -22.51 4.05
C PHE A 63 -8.03 -23.43 2.99
N LEU A 64 -7.80 -23.12 1.71
CA LEU A 64 -8.13 -24.02 0.60
C LEU A 64 -7.04 -25.09 0.49
N ASN A 65 -7.07 -26.09 1.37
CA ASN A 65 -5.95 -27.00 1.63
C ASN A 65 -6.31 -28.50 1.52
N THR A 66 -7.30 -28.87 0.70
CA THR A 66 -7.72 -30.28 0.54
C THR A 66 -6.59 -31.22 0.10
N ARG A 67 -5.58 -30.69 -0.62
CA ARG A 67 -4.39 -31.44 -1.06
C ARG A 67 -3.18 -31.29 -0.14
N HIS A 68 -3.36 -30.69 1.04
CA HIS A 68 -2.34 -30.53 2.08
C HIS A 68 -1.08 -29.73 1.68
N ALA A 69 -1.09 -29.03 0.55
CA ALA A 69 0.04 -28.23 0.08
C ALA A 69 0.42 -27.08 1.04
N LEU A 70 -0.53 -26.57 1.84
CA LEU A 70 -0.29 -25.54 2.83
C LEU A 70 0.03 -26.11 4.21
N THR A 71 -0.31 -27.38 4.49
CA THR A 71 -0.22 -27.96 5.84
C THR A 71 1.12 -27.71 6.54
N PRO A 72 2.28 -27.85 5.86
CA PRO A 72 3.58 -27.64 6.49
C PRO A 72 3.86 -26.20 6.93
N ILE A 73 3.18 -25.22 6.34
CA ILE A 73 3.42 -23.78 6.55
C ILE A 73 2.21 -23.04 7.15
N MET A 74 1.14 -23.76 7.50
CA MET A 74 -0.07 -23.17 8.10
C MET A 74 0.21 -22.42 9.40
N PRO A 75 1.04 -22.90 10.35
CA PRO A 75 1.37 -22.16 11.56
C PRO A 75 1.99 -20.79 11.26
N GLU A 76 2.94 -20.74 10.32
CA GLU A 76 3.67 -19.54 9.92
C GLU A 76 2.75 -18.56 9.18
N ILE A 77 1.87 -19.04 8.30
CA ILE A 77 0.84 -18.22 7.65
C ILE A 77 -0.06 -17.56 8.71
N ARG A 78 -0.52 -18.32 9.71
CA ARG A 78 -1.37 -17.78 10.78
C ARG A 78 -0.63 -16.77 11.64
N ALA A 79 0.66 -16.98 11.91
CA ALA A 79 1.48 -16.04 12.66
C ALA A 79 1.66 -14.72 11.87
N ALA A 80 2.08 -14.81 10.61
CA ALA A 80 2.25 -13.67 9.71
C ALA A 80 0.96 -12.87 9.52
N ALA A 81 -0.18 -13.55 9.33
CA ALA A 81 -1.47 -12.87 9.19
C ALA A 81 -1.89 -12.12 10.46
N ARG A 82 -1.74 -12.75 11.65
CA ARG A 82 -2.00 -12.08 12.93
C ARG A 82 -1.11 -10.86 13.13
N GLU A 83 0.17 -10.98 12.80
CA GLU A 83 1.13 -9.89 12.95
C GLU A 83 0.81 -8.74 11.99
N ALA A 84 0.54 -9.02 10.71
CA ALA A 84 0.14 -8.01 9.73
C ALA A 84 -1.11 -7.24 10.20
N ILE A 85 -2.14 -7.96 10.66
CA ILE A 85 -3.38 -7.35 11.16
C ILE A 85 -3.12 -6.50 12.39
N ALA A 86 -2.37 -7.01 13.37
CA ALA A 86 -2.05 -6.26 14.59
C ALA A 86 -1.25 -4.98 14.31
N LEU A 87 -0.30 -5.04 13.36
CA LEU A 87 0.44 -3.85 12.92
C LEU A 87 -0.48 -2.86 12.21
N THR A 88 -1.37 -3.34 11.34
CA THR A 88 -2.35 -2.50 10.64
C THR A 88 -3.36 -1.84 11.60
N GLU A 89 -3.85 -2.55 12.63
CA GLU A 89 -4.78 -2.03 13.66
C GLU A 89 -4.20 -0.84 14.46
N ALA A 90 -2.86 -0.72 14.52
CA ALA A 90 -2.21 0.43 15.13
C ALA A 90 -2.43 1.73 14.31
N HIS A 91 -2.72 1.61 13.01
CA HIS A 91 -2.87 2.73 12.08
C HIS A 91 -4.33 2.95 11.62
N ALA A 92 -5.10 1.89 11.43
CA ALA A 92 -6.45 1.96 10.87
C ALA A 92 -7.44 1.08 11.66
N ASP A 93 -8.71 1.51 11.71
CA ASP A 93 -9.80 0.64 12.15
C ASP A 93 -10.15 -0.30 10.98
N LEU A 94 -9.96 -1.60 11.17
CA LEU A 94 -10.26 -2.60 10.13
C LEU A 94 -11.72 -3.07 10.23
N PRO A 95 -12.45 -3.13 9.10
CA PRO A 95 -13.76 -3.76 9.06
C PRO A 95 -13.64 -5.27 9.30
N ARG A 96 -14.78 -5.94 9.50
CA ARG A 96 -14.80 -7.40 9.61
C ARG A 96 -14.54 -8.02 8.24
N PHE A 97 -13.74 -9.09 8.19
CA PHE A 97 -13.42 -9.71 6.91
C PHE A 97 -13.08 -11.20 7.00
N ASP A 98 -13.19 -11.87 5.86
CA ASP A 98 -12.66 -13.20 5.62
C ASP A 98 -11.33 -13.12 4.86
N LEU A 99 -10.35 -13.90 5.32
CA LEU A 99 -9.06 -14.11 4.67
C LEU A 99 -9.02 -15.51 4.07
N VAL A 100 -9.03 -15.62 2.75
CA VAL A 100 -8.94 -16.89 2.04
C VAL A 100 -7.50 -17.12 1.58
N ILE A 101 -6.90 -18.23 1.99
CA ILE A 101 -5.55 -18.63 1.58
C ILE A 101 -5.60 -19.85 0.67
N ARG A 102 -5.08 -19.72 -0.54
CA ARG A 102 -4.91 -20.79 -1.53
C ARG A 102 -3.42 -21.08 -1.75
N GLY A 103 -3.07 -22.36 -1.70
CA GLY A 103 -1.74 -22.85 -2.12
C GLY A 103 -1.76 -23.29 -3.57
N GLN A 104 -0.87 -22.75 -4.39
CA GLN A 104 -0.71 -23.14 -5.79
C GLN A 104 0.78 -23.19 -6.15
N ALA A 105 1.23 -24.32 -6.71
CA ALA A 105 2.59 -24.43 -7.21
C ALA A 105 2.84 -23.38 -8.30
N GLY A 106 3.88 -22.55 -8.12
CA GLY A 106 4.15 -21.42 -9.02
C GLY A 106 3.16 -20.25 -8.91
N GLY A 107 2.22 -20.30 -7.95
CA GLY A 107 1.24 -19.23 -7.73
C GLY A 107 1.83 -17.97 -7.10
N GLY A 108 1.01 -16.91 -7.06
CA GLY A 108 1.44 -15.59 -6.63
C GLY A 108 2.26 -14.85 -7.68
N ILE A 109 2.89 -13.75 -7.30
CA ILE A 109 3.74 -12.97 -8.20
C ILE A 109 5.07 -13.73 -8.44
N PRO A 110 5.55 -13.87 -9.70
CA PRO A 110 6.84 -14.50 -9.98
C PRO A 110 7.97 -13.89 -9.13
N ASP A 111 8.82 -14.74 -8.57
CA ASP A 111 9.92 -14.40 -7.64
C ASP A 111 9.53 -13.79 -6.30
N TRP A 112 8.28 -13.37 -6.12
CA TRP A 112 7.71 -12.95 -4.82
C TRP A 112 6.99 -14.10 -4.10
N GLY A 113 6.38 -15.02 -4.86
CA GLY A 113 5.72 -16.22 -4.32
C GLY A 113 4.39 -15.98 -3.60
N VAL A 114 3.93 -14.72 -3.48
CA VAL A 114 2.64 -14.34 -2.89
C VAL A 114 1.95 -13.34 -3.81
N GLY A 115 0.64 -13.44 -3.93
CA GLY A 115 -0.22 -12.44 -4.57
C GLY A 115 -1.52 -12.33 -3.80
N GLY A 116 -2.03 -11.11 -3.64
CA GLY A 116 -3.27 -10.80 -2.95
C GLY A 116 -4.22 -10.03 -3.85
N HIS A 117 -5.50 -10.03 -3.50
CA HIS A 117 -6.46 -9.01 -3.91
C HIS A 117 -7.61 -8.94 -2.89
N ALA A 118 -8.28 -7.80 -2.81
CA ALA A 118 -9.52 -7.60 -2.06
C ALA A 118 -10.71 -7.39 -3.01
N PRO A 119 -11.36 -8.46 -3.50
CA PRO A 119 -12.31 -8.37 -4.63
C PRO A 119 -13.67 -7.76 -4.25
N ALA A 120 -13.99 -7.68 -2.96
CA ALA A 120 -15.26 -7.19 -2.45
C ALA A 120 -15.10 -6.68 -1.00
N PRO A 121 -16.06 -5.89 -0.50
CA PRO A 121 -16.09 -5.52 0.92
C PRO A 121 -16.04 -6.77 1.81
N GLY A 122 -15.16 -6.76 2.82
CA GLY A 122 -15.05 -7.86 3.79
C GLY A 122 -14.33 -9.11 3.29
N LEU A 123 -13.63 -9.08 2.15
CA LEU A 123 -12.95 -10.26 1.61
C LEU A 123 -11.53 -9.92 1.12
N ILE A 124 -10.56 -10.70 1.59
CA ILE A 124 -9.19 -10.74 1.06
C ILE A 124 -8.90 -12.17 0.59
N GLU A 125 -8.38 -12.30 -0.62
CA GLU A 125 -7.94 -13.56 -1.20
C GLU A 125 -6.43 -13.52 -1.45
N VAL A 126 -5.72 -14.56 -1.01
CA VAL A 126 -4.28 -14.70 -1.19
C VAL A 126 -3.98 -16.03 -1.89
N THR A 127 -3.21 -15.94 -2.97
CA THR A 127 -2.58 -17.09 -3.61
C THR A 127 -1.09 -17.09 -3.27
N LEU A 128 -0.60 -18.18 -2.69
CA LEU A 128 0.82 -18.33 -2.36
C LEU A 128 1.40 -19.61 -2.97
N ASN A 129 2.69 -19.54 -3.31
CA ASN A 129 3.50 -20.69 -3.69
C ASN A 129 4.14 -21.30 -2.44
N PRO A 130 3.71 -22.49 -1.99
CA PRO A 130 4.22 -23.08 -0.75
C PRO A 130 5.73 -23.30 -0.75
N ALA A 131 6.32 -23.59 -1.92
CA ALA A 131 7.76 -23.85 -2.06
C ALA A 131 8.62 -22.58 -1.96
N ARG A 132 8.00 -21.40 -2.01
CA ARG A 132 8.68 -20.10 -1.93
C ARG A 132 8.05 -19.21 -0.85
N PHE A 133 7.37 -19.82 0.12
CA PHE A 133 6.69 -19.07 1.15
C PHE A 133 7.69 -18.29 2.01
N ASP A 134 7.46 -16.98 2.11
CA ASP A 134 8.18 -16.06 2.98
C ASP A 134 7.14 -15.29 3.82
N PRO A 135 7.16 -15.43 5.17
CA PRO A 135 6.27 -14.70 6.06
C PRO A 135 6.31 -13.18 5.86
N ALA A 136 7.49 -12.60 5.59
CA ALA A 136 7.64 -11.16 5.41
C ALA A 136 6.95 -10.69 4.13
N LEU A 137 7.05 -11.45 3.04
CA LEU A 137 6.38 -11.13 1.78
C LEU A 137 4.86 -11.28 1.92
N LEU A 138 4.38 -12.28 2.67
CA LEU A 138 2.97 -12.39 3.01
C LEU A 138 2.49 -11.19 3.83
N MET A 139 3.24 -10.75 4.85
CA MET A 139 2.86 -9.57 5.63
C MET A 139 2.74 -8.32 4.76
N ARG A 140 3.70 -8.08 3.86
CA ARG A 140 3.65 -6.95 2.93
C ARG A 140 2.42 -7.00 2.02
N THR A 141 2.14 -8.15 1.42
CA THR A 141 0.93 -8.35 0.62
C THR A 141 -0.33 -8.14 1.44
N LEU A 142 -0.42 -8.68 2.66
CA LEU A 142 -1.61 -8.50 3.50
C LEU A 142 -1.83 -7.05 3.91
N VAL A 143 -0.79 -6.31 4.27
CA VAL A 143 -0.92 -4.88 4.61
C VAL A 143 -1.45 -4.10 3.40
N HIS A 144 -0.97 -4.41 2.19
CA HIS A 144 -1.49 -3.83 0.95
C HIS A 144 -2.99 -4.11 0.78
N GLU A 145 -3.41 -5.37 0.87
CA GLU A 145 -4.82 -5.75 0.72
C GLU A 145 -5.73 -5.21 1.83
N LEU A 146 -5.22 -5.08 3.05
CA LEU A 146 -5.95 -4.49 4.17
C LEU A 146 -6.25 -3.00 3.91
N HIS A 147 -5.40 -2.29 3.15
CA HIS A 147 -5.74 -0.93 2.72
C HIS A 147 -6.94 -0.92 1.78
N HIS A 148 -6.94 -1.80 0.77
CA HIS A 148 -8.07 -1.95 -0.13
C HIS A 148 -9.35 -2.33 0.63
N LEU A 149 -9.23 -3.20 1.64
CA LEU A 149 -10.33 -3.56 2.51
C LEU A 149 -10.92 -2.35 3.24
N VAL A 150 -10.09 -1.47 3.82
CA VAL A 150 -10.56 -0.21 4.42
C VAL A 150 -11.23 0.66 3.36
N ARG A 151 -10.60 0.82 2.19
CA ARG A 151 -11.11 1.68 1.10
C ARG A 151 -12.47 1.23 0.55
N TRP A 152 -12.84 -0.04 0.71
CA TRP A 152 -14.17 -0.54 0.34
C TRP A 152 -15.33 0.13 1.10
N ASP A 153 -15.09 0.70 2.28
CA ASP A 153 -16.11 1.48 3.01
C ASP A 153 -16.32 2.90 2.42
N GLY A 154 -15.51 3.29 1.44
CA GLY A 154 -15.61 4.54 0.71
C GLY A 154 -15.81 4.31 -0.80
N PRO A 155 -14.93 4.83 -1.67
CA PRO A 155 -15.09 4.68 -3.12
C PRO A 155 -14.77 3.26 -3.64
N GLY A 156 -14.21 2.38 -2.81
CA GLY A 156 -13.71 1.07 -3.24
C GLY A 156 -12.52 1.17 -4.20
N TYR A 157 -12.24 0.06 -4.88
CA TYR A 157 -11.12 -0.02 -5.84
C TYR A 157 -11.28 0.96 -7.01
N GLY A 158 -12.50 1.12 -7.52
CA GLY A 158 -12.84 2.00 -8.63
C GLY A 158 -13.09 1.29 -9.97
N LYS A 159 -13.57 2.05 -10.96
CA LYS A 159 -13.91 1.57 -12.31
C LYS A 159 -13.20 2.35 -13.42
N SER A 160 -12.61 3.50 -13.08
CA SER A 160 -11.81 4.33 -13.96
C SER A 160 -10.31 4.14 -13.70
N LEU A 161 -9.48 4.54 -14.67
CA LEU A 161 -8.02 4.49 -14.52
C LEU A 161 -7.54 5.33 -13.31
N GLY A 162 -8.07 6.54 -13.15
CA GLY A 162 -7.70 7.42 -12.05
C GLY A 162 -8.01 6.82 -10.68
N GLU A 163 -9.16 6.16 -10.54
CA GLU A 163 -9.50 5.48 -9.30
C GLU A 163 -8.57 4.30 -9.01
N ALA A 164 -8.25 3.47 -10.01
CA ALA A 164 -7.32 2.36 -9.83
C ALA A 164 -5.91 2.83 -9.46
N LEU A 165 -5.38 3.86 -10.14
CA LEU A 165 -4.07 4.43 -9.82
C LEU A 165 -4.02 4.96 -8.38
N VAL A 166 -5.09 5.61 -7.91
CA VAL A 166 -5.19 6.10 -6.53
C VAL A 166 -5.30 4.95 -5.55
N SER A 167 -6.15 3.96 -5.83
CA SER A 167 -6.31 2.78 -4.96
C SER A 167 -5.00 2.04 -4.76
N GLU A 168 -4.28 1.75 -5.85
CA GLU A 168 -3.00 1.04 -5.83
C GLU A 168 -1.89 1.86 -5.19
N GLY A 169 -1.83 3.16 -5.52
CA GLY A 169 -0.86 4.08 -4.91
C GLY A 169 -1.05 4.23 -3.41
N LEU A 170 -2.29 4.34 -2.93
CA LEU A 170 -2.57 4.41 -1.49
C LEU A 170 -2.19 3.12 -0.78
N ALA A 171 -2.52 1.96 -1.34
CA ALA A 171 -2.17 0.66 -0.77
C ALA A 171 -0.66 0.46 -0.69
N GLY A 172 0.10 0.83 -1.74
CA GLY A 172 1.57 0.79 -1.74
C GLY A 172 2.19 1.72 -0.68
N HIS A 173 1.69 2.96 -0.55
CA HIS A 173 2.15 3.88 0.52
C HIS A 173 1.76 3.38 1.91
N PHE A 174 0.64 2.69 2.05
CA PHE A 174 0.23 2.12 3.33
C PHE A 174 1.18 1.02 3.80
N VAL A 175 1.72 0.20 2.89
CA VAL A 175 2.78 -0.76 3.21
C VAL A 175 3.99 -0.05 3.85
N LEU A 176 4.40 1.10 3.30
CA LEU A 176 5.50 1.90 3.87
C LEU A 176 5.14 2.54 5.21
N GLN A 177 3.89 2.99 5.36
CA GLN A 177 3.40 3.57 6.60
C GLN A 177 3.44 2.57 7.76
N VAL A 178 3.04 1.32 7.53
CA VAL A 178 2.96 0.28 8.57
C VAL A 178 4.29 -0.45 8.78
N LEU A 179 4.96 -0.85 7.70
CA LEU A 179 6.14 -1.73 7.76
C LEU A 179 7.46 -0.99 7.53
N GLY A 180 7.42 0.26 7.05
CA GLY A 180 8.59 1.00 6.63
C GLY A 180 9.32 0.33 5.45
N GLY A 181 10.63 0.59 5.38
CA GLY A 181 11.50 0.00 4.38
C GLY A 181 11.38 0.67 3.01
N ARG A 182 11.59 -0.13 1.95
CA ARG A 182 11.56 0.33 0.55
C ARG A 182 10.20 0.02 -0.08
N PRO A 183 9.80 0.77 -1.12
CA PRO A 183 8.64 0.39 -1.95
C PRO A 183 8.83 -1.01 -2.53
N ASP A 184 7.72 -1.70 -2.76
CA ASP A 184 7.73 -2.99 -3.44
C ASP A 184 8.20 -2.85 -4.90
N PRO A 185 8.68 -3.93 -5.54
CA PRO A 185 9.26 -3.84 -6.88
C PRO A 185 8.34 -3.21 -7.94
N TRP A 186 7.02 -3.45 -7.82
CA TRP A 186 6.02 -2.84 -8.70
C TRP A 186 5.81 -1.35 -8.39
N ASP A 187 5.75 -0.97 -7.12
CA ASP A 187 5.64 0.43 -6.69
C ASP A 187 6.89 1.27 -7.03
N ALA A 188 8.05 0.62 -7.05
CA ALA A 188 9.33 1.22 -7.43
C ALA A 188 9.51 1.34 -8.96
N THR A 189 8.56 0.86 -9.77
CA THR A 189 8.68 0.91 -11.24
C THR A 189 8.55 2.34 -11.73
N THR A 190 9.55 2.84 -12.46
CA THR A 190 9.47 4.16 -13.08
C THR A 190 8.67 4.09 -14.40
N PRO A 191 7.54 4.81 -14.53
CA PRO A 191 6.80 4.92 -15.77
C PRO A 191 7.64 5.58 -16.88
N SER A 192 7.44 5.14 -18.13
CA SER A 192 8.02 5.82 -19.29
C SER A 192 7.49 7.26 -19.43
N ALA A 193 8.29 8.13 -20.05
CA ALA A 193 7.92 9.53 -20.30
C ALA A 193 6.57 9.63 -21.05
N GLY A 194 5.77 10.63 -20.69
CA GLY A 194 4.45 10.88 -21.29
C GLY A 194 3.30 10.03 -20.73
N LEU A 195 3.57 8.97 -19.96
CA LEU A 195 2.50 8.12 -19.40
C LEU A 195 1.67 8.84 -18.32
N ALA A 196 2.27 9.76 -17.55
CA ALA A 196 1.51 10.61 -16.64
C ALA A 196 0.49 11.50 -17.38
N LYS A 197 0.88 12.09 -18.52
CA LYS A 197 -0.05 12.86 -19.38
C LYS A 197 -1.14 11.97 -19.96
N ARG A 198 -0.79 10.79 -20.48
CA ARG A 198 -1.77 9.81 -20.97
C ARG A 198 -2.77 9.42 -19.87
N ALA A 199 -2.29 9.13 -18.66
CA ALA A 199 -3.15 8.81 -17.53
C ALA A 199 -4.09 9.95 -17.15
N LEU A 200 -3.64 11.21 -17.28
CA LEU A 200 -4.51 12.37 -17.07
C LEU A 200 -5.61 12.49 -18.13
N THR A 201 -5.29 12.20 -19.40
CA THR A 201 -6.29 12.16 -20.49
C THR A 201 -7.28 11.01 -20.30
N GLU A 202 -6.81 9.85 -19.84
CA GLU A 202 -7.62 8.65 -19.58
C GLU A 202 -8.23 8.61 -18.17
N TRP A 203 -8.07 9.66 -17.36
CA TRP A 203 -8.35 9.67 -15.92
C TRP A 203 -9.72 9.11 -15.57
N SER A 204 -10.76 9.66 -16.21
CA SER A 204 -12.16 9.29 -15.98
C SER A 204 -12.65 8.18 -16.91
N ARG A 205 -11.77 7.56 -17.71
CA ARG A 205 -12.15 6.51 -18.66
C ARG A 205 -12.58 5.28 -17.88
N LEU A 206 -13.88 5.02 -17.91
CA LEU A 206 -14.46 3.77 -17.42
C LEU A 206 -13.99 2.61 -18.29
N GLN A 207 -13.86 1.42 -17.70
CA GLN A 207 -13.45 0.20 -18.41
C GLN A 207 -12.12 0.37 -19.16
N TYR A 208 -11.16 1.03 -18.50
CA TYR A 208 -9.79 1.15 -19.01
C TYR A 208 -9.12 -0.24 -19.14
N ASP A 209 -8.10 -0.36 -19.98
CA ASP A 209 -7.36 -1.62 -20.12
C ASP A 209 -6.45 -1.83 -18.91
N HIS A 210 -6.97 -2.50 -17.87
CA HIS A 210 -6.24 -2.80 -16.65
C HIS A 210 -4.99 -3.64 -16.95
N ALA A 211 -5.09 -4.61 -17.85
CA ALA A 211 -3.96 -5.46 -18.20
C ALA A 211 -2.83 -4.64 -18.87
N GLU A 212 -3.17 -3.70 -19.76
CA GLU A 212 -2.19 -2.80 -20.39
C GLU A 212 -1.43 -2.00 -19.33
N TRP A 213 -2.14 -1.35 -18.40
CA TRP A 213 -1.53 -0.46 -17.40
C TRP A 213 -0.76 -1.20 -16.29
N PHE A 214 -1.32 -2.27 -15.75
CA PHE A 214 -0.82 -2.91 -14.53
C PHE A 214 0.03 -4.15 -14.80
N PHE A 215 -0.31 -4.95 -15.82
CA PHE A 215 0.47 -6.14 -16.21
C PHE A 215 1.45 -5.86 -17.35
N GLY A 216 1.26 -4.76 -18.07
CA GLY A 216 2.12 -4.32 -19.17
C GLY A 216 1.74 -4.98 -20.49
N LYS A 217 1.59 -4.16 -21.53
CA LYS A 217 1.33 -4.60 -22.90
C LYS A 217 1.86 -3.58 -23.90
N GLY A 218 2.40 -4.05 -25.01
CA GLY A 218 2.91 -3.19 -26.08
C GLY A 218 4.02 -2.25 -25.59
N LYS A 219 3.74 -0.94 -25.60
CA LYS A 219 4.70 0.11 -25.18
C LYS A 219 4.67 0.41 -23.68
N ILE A 220 3.69 -0.12 -22.94
CA ILE A 220 3.61 0.04 -21.48
C ILE A 220 4.38 -1.10 -20.81
N ARG A 221 5.33 -0.74 -19.96
CA ARG A 221 6.11 -1.69 -19.16
C ARG A 221 5.21 -2.32 -18.10
N LYS A 222 5.46 -3.60 -17.78
CA LYS A 222 4.88 -4.26 -16.61
C LYS A 222 5.02 -3.38 -15.36
N TRP A 223 3.95 -3.32 -14.57
CA TRP A 223 3.83 -2.54 -13.33
C TRP A 223 3.84 -1.01 -13.47
N THR A 224 3.67 -0.47 -14.68
CA THR A 224 3.58 0.98 -14.88
C THR A 224 2.47 1.61 -14.03
N GLY A 225 1.28 1.01 -13.97
CA GLY A 225 0.15 1.51 -13.19
C GLY A 225 0.49 1.66 -11.71
N TYR A 226 1.04 0.60 -11.09
CA TYR A 226 1.49 0.64 -9.68
C TYR A 226 2.52 1.74 -9.44
N GLY A 227 3.59 1.77 -10.24
CA GLY A 227 4.66 2.76 -10.09
C GLY A 227 4.19 4.20 -10.33
N LEU A 228 3.26 4.41 -11.28
CA LEU A 228 2.65 5.72 -11.51
C LEU A 228 1.74 6.13 -10.36
N GLY A 229 0.91 5.22 -9.85
CA GLY A 229 0.08 5.44 -8.66
C GLY A 229 0.94 5.78 -7.44
N HIS A 230 2.00 5.03 -7.17
CA HIS A 230 2.90 5.31 -6.07
C HIS A 230 3.59 6.68 -6.18
N ARG A 231 4.02 7.09 -7.39
CA ARG A 231 4.56 8.45 -7.64
C ARG A 231 3.50 9.54 -7.46
N LEU A 232 2.28 9.32 -7.93
CA LEU A 232 1.15 10.23 -7.78
C LEU A 232 0.88 10.51 -6.29
N LEU A 233 0.79 9.46 -5.48
CA LEU A 233 0.52 9.62 -4.05
C LEU A 233 1.70 10.28 -3.31
N ALA A 234 2.94 9.98 -3.71
CA ALA A 234 4.10 10.67 -3.15
C ALA A 234 4.06 12.19 -3.43
N GLU A 235 3.68 12.59 -4.65
CA GLU A 235 3.49 13.99 -5.03
C GLU A 235 2.36 14.65 -4.22
N HIS A 236 1.25 13.94 -3.98
CA HIS A 236 0.15 14.44 -3.17
C HIS A 236 0.55 14.64 -1.70
N LEU A 237 1.17 13.63 -1.08
CA LEU A 237 1.59 13.67 0.33
C LEU A 237 2.68 14.72 0.58
N ALA A 238 3.56 14.98 -0.39
CA ALA A 238 4.55 16.04 -0.29
C ALA A 238 3.92 17.45 -0.15
N GLN A 239 2.72 17.65 -0.70
CA GLN A 239 1.97 18.90 -0.58
C GLN A 239 1.01 18.94 0.62
N ASN A 240 0.73 17.79 1.23
CA ASN A 240 -0.23 17.63 2.33
C ASN A 240 0.42 16.81 3.47
N PRO A 241 1.40 17.39 4.20
CA PRO A 241 2.23 16.65 5.17
C PRO A 241 1.48 16.20 6.43
N ASP A 242 0.24 16.66 6.62
CA ASP A 242 -0.70 16.26 7.66
C ASP A 242 -1.57 15.06 7.27
N GLN A 243 -1.47 14.59 6.02
CA GLN A 243 -2.19 13.44 5.50
C GLN A 243 -1.27 12.21 5.38
N ASP A 244 -1.90 11.03 5.34
CA ASP A 244 -1.24 9.74 5.16
C ASP A 244 -2.15 8.78 4.37
N ALA A 245 -1.69 7.55 4.13
CA ALA A 245 -2.44 6.61 3.29
C ALA A 245 -3.78 6.20 3.93
N VAL A 246 -3.87 6.15 5.26
CA VAL A 246 -5.09 5.78 5.99
C VAL A 246 -6.11 6.90 5.98
N SER A 247 -5.72 8.12 6.34
CA SER A 247 -6.61 9.29 6.34
C SER A 247 -7.18 9.59 4.95
N LEU A 248 -6.48 9.16 3.90
CA LEU A 248 -6.91 9.28 2.51
C LEU A 248 -7.68 8.07 1.97
N ALA A 249 -7.89 7.01 2.77
CA ALA A 249 -8.48 5.76 2.30
C ALA A 249 -9.89 5.95 1.69
N MET A 250 -10.67 6.91 2.21
CA MET A 250 -12.02 7.22 1.68
C MET A 250 -12.04 8.35 0.65
N THR A 251 -10.90 8.95 0.34
CA THR A 251 -10.81 10.08 -0.58
C THR A 251 -11.04 9.62 -2.02
N ARG A 252 -11.91 10.35 -2.74
CA ARG A 252 -12.21 10.10 -4.15
C ARG A 252 -11.01 10.45 -5.04
N ALA A 253 -10.91 9.78 -6.19
CA ALA A 253 -9.79 9.97 -7.10
C ALA A 253 -9.64 11.43 -7.57
N ASP A 254 -10.74 12.16 -7.79
CA ASP A 254 -10.70 13.54 -8.30
C ASP A 254 -9.84 14.49 -7.45
N SER A 255 -9.74 14.26 -6.14
CA SER A 255 -8.89 15.03 -5.24
C SER A 255 -7.39 14.90 -5.54
N PHE A 256 -6.97 13.88 -6.27
CA PHE A 256 -5.58 13.61 -6.65
C PHE A 256 -5.24 14.10 -8.07
N ARG A 257 -6.22 14.60 -8.83
CA ARG A 257 -6.02 14.99 -10.24
C ARG A 257 -4.98 16.11 -10.38
N GLU A 258 -4.94 17.04 -9.43
CA GLU A 258 -3.93 18.12 -9.41
C GLU A 258 -2.50 17.61 -9.16
N ALA A 259 -2.34 16.57 -8.34
CA ALA A 259 -1.04 15.91 -8.16
C ALA A 259 -0.59 15.23 -9.47
N MET A 260 -1.53 14.58 -10.19
CA MET A 260 -1.23 14.00 -11.50
C MET A 260 -0.83 15.08 -12.53
N ARG A 261 -1.48 16.24 -12.53
CA ARG A 261 -1.09 17.38 -13.39
C ARG A 261 0.34 17.84 -13.09
N ARG A 262 0.72 18.01 -11.82
CA ARG A 262 2.09 18.39 -11.46
C ARG A 262 3.10 17.33 -11.91
N LEU A 263 2.80 16.06 -11.71
CA LEU A 263 3.64 14.95 -12.14
C LEU A 263 3.84 14.93 -13.67
N ALA A 264 2.77 15.12 -14.44
CA ALA A 264 2.84 15.18 -15.90
C ALA A 264 3.69 16.36 -16.40
N LYS A 265 3.60 17.52 -15.74
CA LYS A 265 4.42 18.70 -16.04
C LYS A 265 5.90 18.47 -15.70
N ALA A 266 6.18 17.83 -14.57
CA ALA A 266 7.54 17.51 -14.13
C ALA A 266 8.24 16.52 -15.07
N ASP A 267 7.49 15.59 -15.67
CA ASP A 267 8.00 14.65 -16.67
C ASP A 267 8.22 15.30 -18.06
N GLY A 268 8.14 16.64 -18.16
CA GLY A 268 8.42 17.41 -19.38
C GLY A 268 7.30 17.40 -20.41
N ALA A 269 6.08 17.00 -20.03
CA ALA A 269 4.93 17.04 -20.91
C ALA A 269 4.23 18.41 -20.82
N GLU A 270 4.16 19.15 -21.93
CA GLU A 270 3.31 20.35 -22.01
C GLU A 270 1.84 19.91 -21.83
N ILE A 271 1.17 20.49 -20.83
CA ILE A 271 -0.25 20.22 -20.53
C ILE A 271 -1.07 21.32 -21.20
N GLU A 272 -1.80 20.97 -22.26
CA GLU A 272 -2.89 21.82 -22.76
C GLU A 272 -4.08 21.68 -21.80
N GLU A 273 -4.66 22.81 -21.42
CA GLU A 273 -5.76 22.90 -20.48
C GLU A 273 -7.04 22.35 -21.11
N ILE A 274 -7.41 21.11 -20.77
CA ILE A 274 -8.68 20.53 -21.25
C ILE A 274 -9.80 21.08 -20.37
N VAL A 275 -10.57 22.02 -20.92
CA VAL A 275 -11.84 22.50 -20.36
C VAL A 275 -12.88 21.42 -20.64
N GLU A 276 -13.39 20.76 -19.59
CA GLU A 276 -14.51 19.81 -19.71
C GLU A 276 -15.76 20.56 -20.18
N ALA A 277 -16.26 20.23 -21.37
CA ALA A 277 -17.52 20.75 -21.88
C ALA A 277 -18.71 20.18 -21.07
N PRO A 278 -19.82 20.93 -20.92
CA PRO A 278 -20.93 20.50 -20.08
C PRO A 278 -21.59 19.25 -20.65
N ILE A 279 -21.88 18.30 -19.77
CA ILE A 279 -22.68 17.11 -20.07
C ILE A 279 -24.10 17.60 -20.41
N VAL A 280 -24.47 17.51 -21.69
CA VAL A 280 -25.86 17.74 -22.11
C VAL A 280 -26.68 16.53 -21.63
N ALA A 281 -27.64 16.78 -20.74
CA ALA A 281 -28.58 15.78 -20.28
C ALA A 281 -29.40 15.26 -21.47
N ALA A 282 -29.19 14.01 -21.86
CA ALA A 282 -30.11 13.28 -22.71
C ALA A 282 -31.14 12.57 -21.82
N SER A 283 -32.39 12.89 -22.09
CA SER A 283 -33.62 12.48 -21.41
C SER A 283 -33.85 10.96 -21.43
N GLU A 284 -34.55 10.51 -20.39
CA GLU A 284 -35.15 9.18 -20.25
C GLU A 284 -36.21 8.89 -21.33
N GLU A 285 -36.06 7.76 -22.02
CA GLU A 285 -37.05 6.88 -22.66
C GLU A 285 -36.22 6.00 -23.65
N THR A 286 -35.98 4.71 -23.42
CA THR A 286 -36.97 3.64 -23.33
C THR A 286 -36.41 2.44 -22.56
N ALA A 287 -37.31 1.76 -21.84
CA ALA A 287 -37.06 0.52 -21.15
C ALA A 287 -37.14 -0.70 -22.09
N ASP A 288 -36.39 -1.73 -21.68
CA ASP A 288 -36.73 -3.15 -21.77
C ASP A 288 -36.50 -3.90 -23.10
N ALA A 289 -35.38 -4.62 -23.18
CA ALA A 289 -35.32 -6.01 -23.63
C ALA A 289 -33.89 -6.59 -23.50
N ALA A 290 -33.82 -7.88 -23.16
CA ALA A 290 -32.66 -8.77 -23.16
C ALA A 290 -31.80 -8.80 -21.88
N ALA A 291 -32.43 -9.30 -20.81
CA ALA A 291 -31.76 -10.28 -19.96
C ALA A 291 -31.50 -11.56 -20.79
N GLN A 292 -30.22 -11.96 -20.92
CA GLN A 292 -29.69 -13.34 -21.01
C GLN A 292 -28.28 -13.36 -21.61
N ALA A 293 -27.46 -14.31 -21.14
CA ALA A 293 -26.10 -14.69 -21.57
C ALA A 293 -24.99 -13.69 -21.14
N GLU A 294 -23.84 -14.09 -20.59
CA GLU A 294 -23.20 -15.40 -20.51
C GLU A 294 -22.07 -15.36 -19.46
N SER A 295 -21.96 -16.45 -18.71
CA SER A 295 -20.82 -16.85 -17.88
C SER A 295 -19.63 -17.22 -18.76
N GLY A 296 -18.49 -16.53 -18.60
CA GLY A 296 -17.24 -16.86 -19.29
C GLY A 296 -16.16 -17.33 -18.32
N GLU A 297 -15.98 -18.64 -18.22
CA GLU A 297 -14.74 -19.28 -17.77
C GLU A 297 -13.59 -18.96 -18.75
N PRO A 298 -12.33 -18.81 -18.29
CA PRO A 298 -11.19 -18.80 -19.19
C PRO A 298 -10.75 -20.25 -19.53
N ALA A 299 -10.64 -20.48 -20.83
CA ALA A 299 -10.23 -21.74 -21.44
C ALA A 299 -8.81 -22.17 -21.06
N ALA A 300 -8.68 -23.48 -20.80
CA ALA A 300 -7.40 -24.19 -20.73
C ALA A 300 -6.86 -24.43 -22.15
N GLU A 301 -5.60 -24.07 -22.37
CA GLU A 301 -4.87 -24.41 -23.61
C GLU A 301 -4.47 -25.88 -23.59
N ASP A 302 -4.94 -26.60 -24.62
CA ASP A 302 -4.58 -27.97 -24.96
C ASP A 302 -3.23 -27.99 -25.70
N ASN A 303 -2.26 -28.74 -25.19
CA ASN A 303 -1.01 -29.02 -25.86
C ASN A 303 -0.61 -30.48 -25.61
N ALA A 304 -1.08 -31.38 -26.46
CA ALA A 304 -0.55 -32.73 -26.56
C ALA A 304 -0.72 -33.27 -27.98
N GLY A 305 0.41 -33.55 -28.65
CA GLY A 305 0.39 -34.22 -29.94
C GLY A 305 1.74 -34.27 -30.64
N ARG A 306 2.75 -34.91 -30.04
CA ARG A 306 3.89 -35.45 -30.80
C ARG A 306 4.26 -36.84 -30.30
N ASP A 307 4.31 -37.72 -31.29
CA ASP A 307 4.55 -39.16 -31.26
C ASP A 307 5.85 -39.58 -30.59
N LEU A 308 5.80 -40.73 -29.88
CA LEU A 308 6.95 -41.62 -29.69
C LEU A 308 6.50 -43.09 -29.80
N PRO A 309 7.32 -43.97 -30.41
CA PRO A 309 6.92 -45.34 -30.76
C PRO A 309 7.11 -46.35 -29.63
N ALA A 310 6.34 -47.43 -29.68
CA ALA A 310 6.37 -48.55 -28.74
C ALA A 310 7.56 -49.51 -28.99
N PRO A 311 8.13 -50.14 -27.94
CA PRO A 311 9.01 -51.29 -28.11
C PRO A 311 8.27 -52.63 -27.97
N ALA A 312 8.80 -53.63 -28.65
CA ALA A 312 8.51 -55.05 -28.48
C ALA A 312 9.21 -55.62 -27.23
#